data_AF-A0A7S2JT34-F1
#
_entry.id   AF-A0A7S2JT34-F1
#
_cell.length_a   1.000
_cell.length_b   1.000
_cell.length_c   1.000
_cell.angle_alpha   90.00
_cell.angle_beta   90.00
_cell.angle_gamma   90.00
#
_symmetry.space_group_name_H-M   'P 1'
#
loop_
_entity.id
_entity.type
_entity.pdbx_description
1 polymer ?
#
loop_
_entity_poly.entity_id
_entity_poly.type
_entity_poly.pdbx_seq_one_letter_code
_entity_poly.pdbx_strand_id
1 'polypeptide(L)'
;PPIGIDGMSTQAGWFPLECTDIATAEQLATLQKRLGEGANEALQPPPTWQPVKDPMMPELFTLKEGPEKQQVIAAFMKTLGPNIKPISVDRIENYSMWQSYAVKRQTVLTREKDSVNAGKITTSSRFERVWLFHGTDEATVPKIIEMGFNRSFCGKNATAFGKGVYFARDASYSSTLRE
;
A
#
# COMPACT_ATOMS: atom_id res chain seq x y z
N PRO A 1 -14.28 -3.97 14.26
CA PRO A 1 -15.50 -3.25 13.79
C PRO A 1 -16.62 -4.25 13.54
N PRO A 2 -17.91 -3.89 13.70
CA PRO A 2 -18.99 -4.79 13.33
C PRO A 2 -18.88 -5.04 11.82
N ILE A 3 -18.60 -6.30 11.47
CA ILE A 3 -18.55 -6.79 10.10
C ILE A 3 -19.99 -6.74 9.58
N GLY A 4 -20.21 -6.02 8.48
CA GLY A 4 -21.51 -5.99 7.82
C GLY A 4 -21.87 -7.34 7.23
N ILE A 5 -23.12 -7.44 6.75
CA ILE A 5 -23.57 -8.54 5.90
C ILE A 5 -22.57 -8.62 4.72
N ASP A 6 -22.02 -9.81 4.46
CA ASP A 6 -20.99 -10.09 3.44
C ASP A 6 -19.52 -9.77 3.78
N GLY A 7 -19.16 -9.61 5.06
CA GLY A 7 -17.74 -9.55 5.45
C GLY A 7 -17.09 -8.18 5.31
N MET A 8 -17.82 -7.17 4.82
CA MET A 8 -17.28 -5.83 4.59
C MET A 8 -17.53 -4.90 5.78
N SER A 9 -16.57 -4.01 6.07
CA SER A 9 -16.71 -3.01 7.13
C SER A 9 -17.71 -1.93 6.74
N THR A 10 -18.84 -1.86 7.46
CA THR A 10 -19.89 -0.85 7.28
C THR A 10 -19.65 0.41 8.13
N GLN A 11 -18.43 0.63 8.59
CA GLN A 11 -18.05 1.84 9.33
C GLN A 11 -16.66 2.36 9.00
N ALA A 12 -15.94 1.74 8.05
CA ALA A 12 -14.60 2.16 7.67
C ALA A 12 -14.53 2.59 6.19
N GLY A 13 -14.15 3.82 5.94
CA GLY A 13 -14.00 4.38 4.59
C GLY A 13 -13.58 5.86 4.62
N TRP A 14 -13.03 6.37 3.52
CA TRP A 14 -12.68 7.80 3.37
C TRP A 14 -13.90 8.68 3.10
N PHE A 15 -15.01 8.07 2.69
CA PHE A 15 -16.24 8.74 2.29
C PHE A 15 -17.41 8.20 3.15
N PRO A 16 -18.41 9.04 3.46
CA PRO A 16 -19.61 8.60 4.15
C PRO A 16 -20.33 7.49 3.37
N LEU A 17 -20.86 6.47 4.05
CA LEU A 17 -21.46 5.31 3.39
C LEU A 17 -22.75 5.65 2.67
N GLU A 18 -23.48 6.66 3.13
CA GLU A 18 -24.60 7.27 2.42
C GLU A 18 -24.21 7.87 1.06
N CYS A 19 -22.91 8.04 0.82
CA CYS A 19 -22.34 8.57 -0.42
C CYS A 19 -21.47 7.55 -1.17
N THR A 20 -21.45 6.28 -0.77
CA THR A 20 -20.67 5.23 -1.44
C THR A 20 -21.50 3.98 -1.67
N ASP A 21 -21.44 3.45 -2.88
CA ASP A 21 -22.04 2.16 -3.24
C ASP A 21 -20.97 1.20 -3.76
N ILE A 22 -21.31 -0.10 -3.73
CA ILE A 22 -20.51 -1.13 -4.40
C ILE A 22 -20.54 -0.84 -5.90
N ALA A 23 -19.35 -0.71 -6.50
CA ALA A 23 -19.24 -0.44 -7.93
C ALA A 23 -19.90 -1.56 -8.75
N THR A 24 -20.81 -1.20 -9.64
CA THR A 24 -21.46 -2.15 -10.55
C THR A 24 -20.48 -2.67 -11.60
N ALA A 25 -20.79 -3.82 -12.22
CA ALA A 25 -19.97 -4.37 -13.30
C ALA A 25 -19.78 -3.38 -14.47
N GLU A 26 -20.80 -2.59 -14.81
CA GLU A 26 -20.72 -1.54 -15.84
C GLU A 26 -19.85 -0.36 -15.42
N GLN A 27 -19.89 0.04 -14.15
CA GLN A 27 -19.03 1.08 -13.60
C GLN A 27 -17.57 0.63 -13.58
N LEU A 28 -17.32 -0.64 -13.24
CA LEU A 28 -15.99 -1.26 -13.29
C LEU A 28 -15.48 -1.36 -14.74
N ALA A 29 -16.33 -1.76 -15.70
CA ALA A 29 -15.97 -1.80 -17.12
C ALA A 29 -15.68 -0.40 -17.67
N THR A 30 -16.46 0.61 -17.25
CA THR A 30 -16.23 2.02 -17.61
C THR A 30 -14.92 2.54 -17.02
N LEU A 31 -14.61 2.17 -15.77
CA LEU A 31 -13.34 2.49 -15.13
C LEU A 31 -12.18 1.84 -15.89
N GLN A 32 -12.27 0.55 -16.21
CA GLN A 32 -11.27 -0.17 -17.01
C GLN A 32 -11.05 0.49 -18.38
N LYS A 33 -12.13 0.88 -19.07
CA LYS A 33 -12.04 1.59 -20.36
C LYS A 33 -11.39 2.97 -20.22
N ARG A 34 -11.66 3.71 -19.14
CA ARG A 34 -11.04 5.02 -18.84
C ARG A 34 -9.57 4.91 -18.45
N LEU A 35 -9.15 3.76 -17.92
CA LEU A 35 -7.75 3.51 -17.55
C LEU A 35 -6.85 3.19 -18.76
N GLY A 36 -7.43 2.99 -19.96
CA GLY A 36 -6.70 2.80 -21.21
C GLY A 36 -6.30 1.34 -21.51
N GLU A 37 -5.69 1.10 -22.68
CA GLU A 37 -5.08 -0.20 -23.00
C GLU A 37 -3.94 -0.49 -22.01
N GLY A 38 -3.95 -1.68 -21.39
CA GLY A 38 -3.03 -2.05 -20.29
C GLY A 38 -3.60 -1.83 -18.88
N ALA A 39 -4.80 -1.26 -18.72
CA ALA A 39 -5.46 -1.15 -17.42
C ALA A 39 -5.62 -2.51 -16.72
N ASN A 40 -5.96 -3.54 -17.49
CA ASN A 40 -6.15 -4.88 -16.97
C ASN A 40 -4.83 -5.49 -16.46
N GLU A 41 -3.70 -5.18 -17.11
CA GLU A 41 -2.35 -5.55 -16.66
C GLU A 41 -1.92 -4.75 -15.43
N ALA A 42 -2.19 -3.44 -15.41
CA ALA A 42 -1.85 -2.58 -14.28
C ALA A 42 -2.62 -2.97 -12.99
N LEU A 43 -3.82 -3.52 -13.13
CA LEU A 43 -4.64 -4.02 -12.02
C LEU A 43 -4.27 -5.44 -11.58
N GLN A 44 -3.48 -6.19 -12.36
CA GLN A 44 -3.02 -7.50 -11.92
C GLN A 44 -2.06 -7.35 -10.73
N PRO A 45 -2.17 -8.21 -9.70
CA PRO A 45 -1.21 -8.26 -8.61
C PRO A 45 0.15 -8.70 -9.16
N PRO A 46 1.24 -8.47 -8.39
CA PRO A 46 2.54 -9.00 -8.75
C PRO A 46 2.48 -10.51 -9.04
N PRO A 47 3.19 -11.00 -10.06
CA PRO A 47 3.18 -12.42 -10.43
C PRO A 47 3.77 -13.34 -9.35
N THR A 48 4.40 -12.77 -8.32
CA THR A 48 4.94 -13.47 -7.16
C THR A 48 3.90 -13.79 -6.09
N TRP A 49 2.67 -13.26 -6.21
CA TRP A 49 1.57 -13.52 -5.28
C TRP A 49 0.96 -14.91 -5.51
N GLN A 50 0.40 -15.51 -4.46
CA GLN A 50 -0.35 -16.75 -4.64
C GLN A 50 -1.71 -16.47 -5.30
N PRO A 51 -2.36 -17.51 -5.86
CA PRO A 51 -3.74 -17.38 -6.31
C PRO A 51 -4.64 -16.88 -5.16
N VAL A 52 -5.32 -15.76 -5.40
CA VAL A 52 -6.20 -15.12 -4.43
C VAL A 52 -7.34 -16.06 -4.07
N LYS A 53 -7.48 -16.38 -2.78
CA LYS A 53 -8.61 -17.19 -2.28
C LYS A 53 -9.86 -16.34 -2.06
N ASP A 54 -9.69 -15.20 -1.39
CA ASP A 54 -10.74 -14.22 -1.13
C ASP A 54 -10.18 -12.82 -1.43
N PRO A 55 -10.69 -12.11 -2.46
CA PRO A 55 -10.19 -10.80 -2.83
C PRO A 55 -10.50 -9.69 -1.81
N MET A 56 -11.38 -9.95 -0.84
CA MET A 56 -11.77 -8.99 0.19
C MET A 56 -10.94 -9.10 1.48
N MET A 57 -10.17 -10.18 1.63
CA MET A 57 -9.40 -10.44 2.85
C MET A 57 -7.89 -10.39 2.58
N PRO A 58 -7.10 -9.72 3.44
CA PRO A 58 -5.65 -9.77 3.34
C PRO A 58 -5.12 -11.13 3.79
N GLU A 59 -4.14 -11.67 3.06
CA GLU A 59 -3.37 -12.84 3.49
C GLU A 59 -1.93 -12.44 3.86
N LEU A 60 -1.39 -13.01 4.94
CA LEU A 60 0.02 -12.86 5.31
C LEU A 60 0.79 -14.12 4.97
N PHE A 61 1.92 -13.95 4.31
CA PHE A 61 2.82 -15.04 3.95
C PHE A 61 4.20 -14.81 4.54
N THR A 62 4.54 -15.60 5.56
CA THR A 62 5.90 -15.61 6.10
C THR A 62 6.87 -16.10 5.03
N LEU A 63 7.79 -15.21 4.66
CA LEU A 63 8.77 -15.49 3.64
C LEU A 63 9.79 -16.51 4.15
N LYS A 64 9.99 -17.57 3.36
CA LYS A 64 11.09 -18.51 3.54
C LYS A 64 12.42 -17.85 3.14
N GLU A 65 13.54 -18.47 3.52
CA GLU A 65 14.83 -18.03 3.03
C GLU A 65 14.87 -18.06 1.50
N GLY A 66 15.30 -16.94 0.90
CA GLY A 66 15.29 -16.75 -0.54
C GLY A 66 15.56 -15.32 -0.96
N PRO A 67 15.61 -15.03 -2.27
CA PRO A 67 16.03 -13.74 -2.80
C PRO A 67 15.17 -12.57 -2.31
N GLU A 68 13.85 -12.75 -2.22
CA GLU A 68 12.93 -11.71 -1.77
C GLU A 68 13.18 -11.32 -0.31
N LYS A 69 13.25 -12.31 0.59
CA LYS A 69 13.54 -12.08 2.01
C LYS A 69 14.91 -11.40 2.19
N GLN A 70 15.92 -11.85 1.45
CA GLN A 70 17.27 -11.27 1.49
C GLN A 70 17.26 -9.81 1.02
N GLN A 71 16.54 -9.47 -0.03
CA GLN A 71 16.41 -8.08 -0.52
C GLN A 71 15.73 -7.19 0.51
N VAL A 72 14.62 -7.64 1.12
CA VAL A 72 13.90 -6.89 2.15
C VAL A 72 14.80 -6.65 3.37
N ILE A 73 15.48 -7.70 3.86
CA ILE A 73 16.39 -7.59 5.01
C ILE A 73 17.56 -6.68 4.68
N ALA A 74 18.16 -6.78 3.48
CA ALA A 74 19.27 -5.92 3.08
C ALA A 74 18.85 -4.45 3.03
N ALA A 75 17.67 -4.14 2.47
CA ALA A 75 17.13 -2.78 2.44
C ALA A 75 16.84 -2.24 3.84
N PHE A 76 16.21 -3.05 4.71
CA PHE A 76 15.87 -2.68 6.09
C PHE A 76 17.13 -2.44 6.93
N MET A 77 18.09 -3.36 6.88
CA MET A 77 19.29 -3.30 7.71
C MET A 77 20.31 -2.26 7.25
N LYS A 78 20.18 -1.71 6.02
CA LYS A 78 21.12 -0.74 5.43
C LYS A 78 21.43 0.46 6.32
N THR A 79 20.48 0.89 7.16
CA THR A 79 20.60 2.08 8.00
C THR A 79 20.55 1.77 9.50
N LEU A 80 20.41 0.49 9.86
CA LEU A 80 20.27 0.03 11.24
C LEU A 80 21.61 -0.41 11.82
N GLY A 81 21.73 -0.33 13.14
CA GLY A 81 22.90 -0.82 13.86
C GLY A 81 22.94 -2.36 13.99
N PRO A 82 24.09 -2.94 14.36
CA PRO A 82 24.31 -4.39 14.41
C PRO A 82 23.48 -5.13 15.48
N ASN A 83 22.87 -4.39 16.42
CA ASN A 83 22.10 -4.97 17.52
C ASN A 83 20.66 -5.34 17.13
N ILE A 84 20.20 -4.96 15.93
CA ILE A 84 18.86 -5.31 15.45
C ILE A 84 18.95 -6.62 14.67
N LYS A 85 18.05 -7.56 15.01
CA LYS A 85 17.92 -8.84 14.32
C LYS A 85 16.48 -8.99 13.82
N PRO A 86 16.25 -9.09 12.50
CA PRO A 86 14.93 -9.41 11.95
C PRO A 86 14.46 -10.79 12.45
N ILE A 87 13.23 -10.87 12.95
CA ILE A 87 12.64 -12.12 13.48
C ILE A 87 11.84 -12.82 12.39
N SER A 88 10.91 -12.10 11.76
CA SER A 88 10.12 -12.56 10.62
C SER A 88 10.11 -11.49 9.52
N VAL A 89 9.77 -11.93 8.31
CA VAL A 89 9.40 -11.05 7.20
C VAL A 89 8.15 -11.65 6.60
N ASP A 90 7.04 -10.94 6.73
CA ASP A 90 5.74 -11.39 6.27
C ASP A 90 5.31 -10.51 5.10
N ARG A 91 5.06 -11.12 3.95
CA ARG A 91 4.49 -10.44 2.80
C ARG A 91 2.99 -10.30 2.99
N ILE A 92 2.48 -9.09 2.79
CA ILE A 92 1.05 -8.79 2.83
C ILE A 92 0.52 -8.86 1.41
N GLU A 93 -0.44 -9.75 1.18
CA GLU A 93 -1.18 -9.86 -0.08
C GLU A 93 -2.61 -9.39 0.17
N ASN A 94 -2.87 -8.11 -0.14
CA ASN A 94 -4.20 -7.51 -0.05
C ASN A 94 -4.61 -7.00 -1.44
N TYR A 95 -5.48 -7.77 -2.10
CA TYR A 95 -5.83 -7.56 -3.50
C TYR A 95 -6.60 -6.26 -3.72
N SER A 96 -7.61 -5.98 -2.88
CA SER A 96 -8.41 -4.75 -2.97
C SER A 96 -7.55 -3.48 -2.79
N MET A 97 -6.59 -3.52 -1.85
CA MET A 97 -5.65 -2.42 -1.62
C MET A 97 -4.63 -2.28 -2.76
N TRP A 98 -4.17 -3.39 -3.32
CA TRP A 98 -3.30 -3.36 -4.50
C TRP A 98 -3.98 -2.69 -5.69
N GLN A 99 -5.22 -3.05 -6.00
CA GLN A 99 -5.97 -2.43 -7.10
C GLN A 99 -6.17 -0.93 -6.87
N SER A 100 -6.55 -0.54 -5.64
CA SER A 100 -6.69 0.87 -5.27
C SER A 100 -5.38 1.64 -5.45
N TYR A 101 -4.26 1.05 -5.03
CA TYR A 101 -2.91 1.60 -5.27
C TYR A 101 -2.61 1.74 -6.77
N ALA A 102 -2.82 0.68 -7.55
CA ALA A 102 -2.53 0.66 -8.98
C ALA A 102 -3.31 1.72 -9.76
N VAL A 103 -4.62 1.88 -9.49
CA VAL A 103 -5.46 2.93 -10.09
C VAL A 103 -4.93 4.31 -9.73
N LYS A 104 -4.61 4.55 -8.46
CA LYS A 104 -4.12 5.86 -8.01
C LYS A 104 -2.76 6.17 -8.62
N ARG A 105 -1.87 5.18 -8.68
CA ARG A 105 -0.56 5.27 -9.33
C ARG A 105 -0.72 5.64 -10.79
N GLN A 106 -1.57 4.94 -11.55
CA GLN A 106 -1.80 5.25 -12.95
C GLN A 106 -2.36 6.67 -13.14
N THR A 107 -3.29 7.08 -12.29
CA THR A 107 -3.85 8.45 -12.29
C THR A 107 -2.76 9.51 -12.13
N VAL A 108 -1.83 9.32 -11.18
CA VAL A 108 -0.69 10.23 -10.98
C VAL A 108 0.22 10.22 -12.21
N LEU A 109 0.59 9.03 -12.72
CA LEU A 109 1.47 8.92 -13.88
C LEU A 109 0.88 9.58 -15.13
N THR A 110 -0.41 9.40 -15.41
CA THR A 110 -1.08 10.05 -16.55
C THR A 110 -1.13 11.56 -16.37
N ARG A 111 -1.55 12.07 -15.20
CA ARG A 111 -1.61 13.52 -14.93
C ARG A 111 -0.26 14.21 -15.16
N GLU A 112 0.82 13.58 -14.71
CA GLU A 112 2.15 14.17 -14.80
C GLU A 112 2.76 14.04 -16.20
N LYS A 113 2.36 13.03 -16.99
CA LYS A 113 2.70 12.91 -18.43
C LYS A 113 2.12 14.06 -19.24
N ASP A 114 0.96 14.59 -18.87
CA ASP A 114 0.29 15.67 -19.61
C ASP A 114 0.82 17.08 -19.22
N SER A 115 1.74 17.16 -18.27
CA SER A 115 2.37 18.43 -17.88
C SER A 115 3.42 18.88 -18.91
N VAL A 116 3.50 20.19 -19.15
CA VAL A 116 4.23 20.87 -20.26
C VAL A 116 5.75 20.52 -20.38
N ASN A 117 6.32 19.77 -19.44
CA ASN A 117 7.70 19.26 -19.45
C ASN A 117 7.82 17.76 -19.82
N ALA A 118 6.76 17.14 -20.36
CA ALA A 118 6.64 15.72 -20.70
C ALA A 118 7.76 15.14 -21.58
N GLY A 119 8.45 15.98 -22.37
CA GLY A 119 9.50 15.55 -23.29
C GLY A 119 10.79 15.02 -22.64
N LYS A 120 10.93 15.05 -21.30
CA LYS A 120 12.15 14.63 -20.60
C LYS A 120 11.98 13.55 -19.53
N ILE A 121 10.76 13.17 -19.15
CA ILE A 121 10.55 12.33 -17.96
C ILE A 121 9.67 11.12 -18.31
N THR A 122 10.33 10.00 -18.57
CA THR A 122 9.69 8.73 -18.97
C THR A 122 9.67 7.68 -17.86
N THR A 123 10.24 7.96 -16.68
CA THR A 123 10.52 6.92 -15.68
C THR A 123 9.64 7.07 -14.43
N SER A 124 8.90 6.00 -14.08
CA SER A 124 8.06 5.86 -12.88
C SER A 124 8.81 6.19 -11.58
N SER A 125 10.14 6.04 -11.57
CA SER A 125 11.05 6.28 -10.44
C SER A 125 11.07 7.71 -9.90
N ARG A 126 10.58 8.70 -10.66
CA ARG A 126 10.40 10.07 -10.14
C ARG A 126 9.23 10.15 -9.14
N PHE A 127 8.18 9.38 -9.36
CA PHE A 127 6.92 9.48 -8.63
C PHE A 127 6.73 8.34 -7.63
N GLU A 128 7.35 7.20 -7.89
CA GLU A 128 7.33 6.02 -7.04
C GLU A 128 8.71 5.77 -6.47
N ARG A 129 8.78 5.65 -5.15
CA ARG A 129 10.01 5.34 -4.43
C ARG A 129 9.81 4.04 -3.67
N VAL A 130 10.68 3.07 -3.94
CA VAL A 130 10.72 1.80 -3.22
C VAL A 130 11.57 1.90 -1.96
N TRP A 131 11.39 0.96 -1.04
CA TRP A 131 12.11 0.89 0.24
C TRP A 131 11.91 2.12 1.12
N LEU A 132 10.64 2.46 1.34
CA LEU A 132 10.24 3.37 2.39
C LEU A 132 9.74 2.56 3.59
N PHE A 133 10.04 3.04 4.79
CA PHE A 133 9.75 2.36 6.04
C PHE A 133 8.73 3.12 6.87
N HIS A 134 7.88 2.40 7.59
CA HIS A 134 6.91 2.94 8.54
C HIS A 134 6.97 2.11 9.82
N GLY A 135 7.32 2.75 10.94
CA GLY A 135 7.26 2.14 12.27
C GLY A 135 5.93 2.43 12.93
N THR A 136 5.32 1.41 13.54
CA THR A 136 4.04 1.51 14.25
C THR A 136 4.00 0.54 15.43
N ASP A 137 3.04 0.74 16.34
CA ASP A 137 2.74 -0.19 17.43
C ASP A 137 1.99 -1.44 16.96
N GLU A 138 2.08 -2.52 17.75
CA GLU A 138 1.48 -3.83 17.46
C GLU A 138 -0.04 -3.78 17.28
N ALA A 139 -0.75 -2.94 18.06
CA ALA A 139 -2.21 -2.85 17.99
C ALA A 139 -2.71 -2.15 16.71
N THR A 140 -1.83 -1.40 16.03
CA THR A 140 -2.14 -0.70 14.78
C THR A 140 -1.81 -1.56 13.55
N VAL A 141 -0.90 -2.54 13.66
CA VAL A 141 -0.53 -3.47 12.56
C VAL A 141 -1.74 -4.11 11.86
N PRO A 142 -2.69 -4.79 12.56
CA PRO A 142 -3.80 -5.44 11.88
C PRO A 142 -4.70 -4.44 11.13
N LYS A 143 -4.86 -3.22 11.65
CA LYS A 143 -5.65 -2.16 11.01
C LYS A 143 -5.02 -1.68 9.71
N ILE A 144 -3.69 -1.56 9.67
CA ILE A 144 -2.96 -1.17 8.46
C ILE A 144 -3.03 -2.27 7.40
N ILE A 145 -2.91 -3.54 7.82
CA ILE A 145 -2.98 -4.68 6.90
C ILE A 145 -4.36 -4.77 6.22
N GLU A 146 -5.43 -4.57 7.00
CA GLU A 146 -6.80 -4.68 6.52
C GLU A 146 -7.25 -3.46 5.72
N MET A 147 -7.02 -2.25 6.24
CA MET A 147 -7.61 -1.01 5.72
C MET A 147 -6.60 -0.09 5.03
N GLY A 148 -5.33 -0.49 4.96
CA GLY A 148 -4.24 0.37 4.51
C GLY A 148 -3.88 1.48 5.49
N PHE A 149 -3.06 2.42 5.02
CA PHE A 149 -2.62 3.54 5.84
C PHE A 149 -3.70 4.62 5.97
N ASN A 150 -4.09 4.94 7.20
CA ASN A 150 -5.08 5.97 7.50
C ASN A 150 -4.46 7.06 8.39
N ARG A 151 -4.54 8.32 7.95
CA ARG A 151 -4.03 9.49 8.69
C ARG A 151 -4.62 9.61 10.11
N SER A 152 -5.81 9.07 10.35
CA SER A 152 -6.45 9.11 11.67
C SER A 152 -5.79 8.16 12.66
N PHE A 153 -5.05 7.16 12.18
CA PHE A 153 -4.25 6.24 13.00
C PHE A 153 -2.78 6.68 13.08
N CYS A 154 -2.29 7.40 12.07
CA CYS A 154 -0.92 7.87 11.97
C CYS A 154 -0.81 9.35 12.39
N GLY A 155 -0.52 9.61 13.67
CA GLY A 155 -0.42 10.99 14.17
C GLY A 155 0.17 11.16 15.56
N LYS A 156 0.56 10.06 16.22
CA LYS A 156 1.25 10.14 17.51
C LYS A 156 2.63 10.79 17.39
N ASN A 157 3.30 10.63 16.25
CA ASN A 157 4.66 11.11 16.02
C ASN A 157 4.75 11.93 14.71
N ALA A 158 5.55 13.00 14.73
CA ALA A 158 6.05 13.75 13.56
C ALA A 158 5.06 14.59 12.72
N THR A 159 4.14 15.36 13.31
CA THR A 159 3.22 16.28 12.58
C THR A 159 3.86 17.57 12.04
N ALA A 160 5.19 17.70 12.07
CA ALA A 160 5.90 18.92 11.67
C ALA A 160 5.65 19.35 10.21
N PHE A 161 5.30 18.40 9.34
CA PHE A 161 5.04 18.64 7.92
C PHE A 161 3.55 18.50 7.55
N GLY A 162 2.65 18.50 8.54
CA GLY A 162 1.20 18.43 8.33
C GLY A 162 0.54 17.20 8.96
N LYS A 163 -0.73 16.99 8.63
CA LYS A 163 -1.53 15.87 9.13
C LYS A 163 -1.57 14.77 8.06
N GLY A 164 -0.75 13.73 8.25
CA GLY A 164 -0.63 12.66 7.26
C GLY A 164 0.10 11.43 7.79
N VAL A 165 0.30 10.46 6.91
CA VAL A 165 1.06 9.25 7.17
C VAL A 165 2.50 9.49 6.77
N TYR A 166 3.44 9.17 7.67
CA TYR A 166 4.85 9.42 7.46
C TYR A 166 5.59 8.15 7.09
N PHE A 167 6.47 8.25 6.09
CA PHE A 167 7.37 7.19 5.70
C PHE A 167 8.81 7.70 5.72
N ALA A 168 9.74 6.86 6.16
CA ALA A 168 11.16 7.20 6.23
C ALA A 168 11.94 6.50 5.12
N ARG A 169 12.93 7.22 4.56
CA ARG A 169 13.96 6.61 3.72
C ARG A 169 14.83 5.63 4.52
N ASP A 170 15.15 6.02 5.76
CA ASP A 170 16.04 5.26 6.62
C ASP A 170 15.20 4.48 7.63
N ALA A 171 15.36 3.15 7.64
CA ALA A 171 14.69 2.26 8.59
C ALA A 171 15.05 2.59 10.04
N SER A 172 16.26 3.14 10.30
CA SER A 172 16.64 3.62 11.63
C SER A 172 15.71 4.70 12.17
N TYR A 173 15.25 5.63 11.34
CA TYR A 173 14.26 6.63 11.76
C TYR A 173 12.90 6.00 12.07
N SER A 174 12.48 4.98 11.31
CA SER A 174 11.24 4.26 11.62
C SER A 174 11.37 3.38 12.87
N SER A 175 12.57 2.94 13.21
CA SER A 175 12.81 2.06 14.36
C SER A 175 12.71 2.75 15.71
N THR A 176 12.80 4.10 15.75
CA THR A 176 12.64 4.88 16.99
C THR A 176 11.19 5.18 17.35
N LEU A 177 10.23 4.86 16.47
CA LEU A 177 8.79 5.08 16.66
C LEU A 177 8.10 3.89 17.37
N ARG A 178 8.87 2.97 17.96
CA ARG A 178 8.35 1.84 18.73
C ARG A 178 7.97 2.34 20.14
N GLU A 179 6.68 2.41 20.42
CA GLU A 179 6.13 2.48 21.79
C GLU A 179 5.88 1.06 22.31
#